data_AF-A0AAW6X8I8-F1
#
_entry.id   AF-A0AAW6X8I8-F1
#
_cell.length_a   1.000
_cell.length_b   1.000
_cell.length_c   1.000
_cell.angle_alpha   90.00
_cell.angle_beta   90.00
_cell.angle_gamma   90.00
#
_symmetry.space_group_name_H-M   'P 1'
#
loop_
_entity.id
_entity.type
_entity.pdbx_description
1 polymer ?
#
loop_
_entity_poly.entity_id
_entity_poly.type
_entity_poly.pdbx_seq_one_letter_code
_entity_poly.pdbx_strand_id
1 'polypeptide(L)'
;PKTISDVGIRASLVTLFSNIGYVLVILITLAALGIQWSNLAWIVSALSVGIGFGLQEIVKNFISGLILLTERPVKVGDMIGIGGVEGDVRRINVRATEIQLSDRSTMIVPNSQLISQNVRNATMGNAQGVVTIALTFPTSIDPEQVRNILLSAYNEYETILETPAP
;
A
#
# COMPACT_ATOMS: atom_id res chain seq x y z
N PRO A 1 21.98 -6.63 18.57
CA PRO A 1 20.94 -6.11 17.64
C PRO A 1 21.35 -4.77 17.02
N LYS A 2 21.68 -4.79 15.72
CA LYS A 2 21.73 -3.67 14.74
C LYS A 2 22.42 -2.35 15.16
N THR A 3 23.74 -2.26 14.99
CA THR A 3 24.51 -0.99 14.96
C THR A 3 25.17 -0.68 13.61
N ILE A 4 25.02 -1.57 12.61
CA ILE A 4 25.64 -1.40 11.29
C ILE A 4 24.84 -0.42 10.41
N SER A 5 23.53 -0.26 10.66
CA SER A 5 22.67 0.66 9.88
C SER A 5 22.95 2.14 10.13
N ASP A 6 23.37 2.53 11.34
CA ASP A 6 23.60 3.94 11.67
C ASP A 6 24.86 4.51 11.01
N VAL A 7 25.91 3.70 10.85
CA VAL A 7 27.15 4.14 10.21
C VAL A 7 26.92 4.39 8.72
N GLY A 8 26.18 3.51 8.04
CA GLY A 8 25.82 3.67 6.63
C GLY A 8 24.94 4.89 6.39
N ILE A 9 23.87 5.07 7.18
CA ILE A 9 22.97 6.22 7.06
C ILE A 9 23.71 7.54 7.32
N ARG A 10 24.55 7.61 8.37
CA ARG A 10 25.35 8.80 8.67
C ARG A 10 26.33 9.12 7.54
N ALA A 11 27.04 8.11 7.02
CA ALA A 11 27.97 8.30 5.92
C ALA A 11 27.26 8.80 4.64
N SER A 12 26.11 8.23 4.30
CA SER A 12 25.30 8.68 3.17
C SER A 12 24.78 10.10 3.37
N LEU A 13 24.31 10.46 4.57
CA LEU A 13 23.85 11.81 4.88
C LEU A 13 25.00 12.83 4.78
N VAL A 14 26.15 12.56 5.40
CA VAL A 14 27.32 13.44 5.34
C VAL A 14 27.77 13.64 3.89
N THR A 15 27.80 12.56 3.09
CA THR A 15 28.17 12.63 1.67
C THR A 15 27.17 13.50 0.89
N LEU A 16 25.86 13.34 1.16
CA LEU A 16 24.80 14.07 0.48
C LEU A 16 24.86 15.57 0.82
N PHE A 17 24.99 15.93 2.10
CA PHE A 17 25.16 17.31 2.54
C PHE A 17 26.46 17.93 2.00
N SER A 18 27.56 17.18 1.99
CA SER A 18 28.84 17.62 1.45
C SER A 18 28.74 17.93 -0.05
N ASN A 19 28.10 17.06 -0.84
CA ASN A 19 27.86 17.28 -2.26
C ASN A 19 26.98 18.50 -2.54
N ILE A 20 25.90 18.69 -1.76
CA ILE A 20 25.07 19.89 -1.85
C ILE A 20 25.90 21.14 -1.53
N GLY A 21 26.74 21.08 -0.50
CA GLY A 21 27.66 22.16 -0.14
C GLY A 21 28.63 22.51 -1.27
N TYR A 22 29.26 21.51 -1.90
CA TYR A 22 30.14 21.74 -3.05
C TYR A 22 29.41 22.40 -4.23
N VAL A 23 28.21 21.93 -4.56
CA VAL A 23 27.40 22.53 -5.63
C VAL A 23 27.08 24.00 -5.32
N LEU A 24 26.69 24.32 -4.08
CA LEU A 24 26.41 25.71 -3.68
C LEU A 24 27.65 26.61 -3.78
N VAL A 25 28.81 26.13 -3.33
CA VAL A 25 30.08 26.88 -3.43
C VAL A 25 30.43 27.16 -4.88
N ILE A 26 30.27 26.18 -5.77
CA ILE A 26 30.49 26.36 -7.22
C ILE A 26 29.55 27.43 -7.78
N LEU A 27 28.25 27.35 -7.48
CA LEU A 27 27.26 28.32 -7.96
C LEU A 27 27.57 29.75 -7.48
N ILE A 28 27.94 29.92 -6.21
CA ILE A 28 28.32 31.23 -5.64
C ILE A 28 29.59 31.76 -6.31
N THR A 29 30.59 30.90 -6.55
CA THR A 29 31.84 31.28 -7.22
C THR A 29 31.59 31.72 -8.66
N LEU A 30 30.77 30.97 -9.41
CA LEU A 30 30.37 31.31 -10.78
C LEU A 30 29.61 32.65 -10.84
N ALA A 31 28.73 32.90 -9.86
CA ALA A 31 28.05 34.18 -9.74
C ALA A 31 29.01 35.35 -9.44
N ALA A 32 29.99 35.13 -8.55
CA ALA A 32 31.01 36.14 -8.22
C ALA A 32 31.93 36.48 -9.41
N LEU A 33 32.14 35.54 -10.34
CA LEU A 33 32.88 35.74 -11.59
C LEU A 33 32.13 36.54 -12.65
N GLY A 34 30.91 37.03 -12.35
CA GLY A 34 30.12 37.85 -13.27
C GLY A 34 29.38 37.05 -14.35
N ILE A 35 29.26 35.73 -14.20
CA ILE A 35 28.40 34.92 -15.07
C ILE A 35 26.96 35.38 -14.86
N GLN A 36 26.26 35.62 -15.97
CA GLN A 36 24.88 36.07 -15.93
C GLN A 36 24.00 35.06 -15.18
N TRP A 37 23.34 35.52 -14.12
CA TRP A 37 22.40 34.75 -13.32
C TRP A 37 21.33 34.03 -14.16
N SER A 38 20.95 34.61 -15.30
CA SER A 38 20.01 34.00 -16.25
C SER A 38 20.46 32.60 -16.71
N ASN A 39 21.74 32.44 -17.08
CA ASN A 39 22.25 31.16 -17.59
C ASN A 39 22.34 30.10 -16.49
N LEU A 40 22.72 30.50 -15.27
CA LEU A 40 22.73 29.62 -14.11
C LEU A 40 21.31 29.19 -13.72
N ALA A 41 20.34 30.11 -13.78
CA ALA A 41 18.95 29.83 -13.46
C ALA A 41 18.34 28.77 -14.39
N TRP A 42 18.66 28.78 -15.68
CA TRP A 42 18.21 27.74 -16.62
C TRP A 42 18.75 26.35 -16.26
N ILE A 43 20.03 26.25 -15.94
CA ILE A 43 20.66 24.98 -15.53
C ILE A 43 20.04 24.46 -14.25
N VAL A 44 19.90 25.33 -13.24
CA VAL A 44 19.28 24.97 -11.95
C VAL A 44 17.81 24.57 -12.13
N SER A 45 17.08 25.26 -13.02
CA SER A 45 15.67 24.94 -13.31
C SER A 45 15.53 23.57 -13.96
N ALA A 46 16.34 23.28 -14.99
CA ALA A 46 16.32 21.98 -15.66
C ALA A 46 16.70 20.83 -14.70
N LEU A 47 17.72 21.05 -13.85
CA LEU A 47 18.12 20.08 -12.83
C LEU A 47 17.02 19.86 -11.78
N SER A 48 16.37 20.93 -11.33
CA SER A 48 15.30 20.87 -10.33
C SER A 48 14.09 20.09 -10.85
N VAL A 49 13.72 20.29 -12.12
CA VAL A 49 12.66 19.52 -12.78
C VAL A 49 13.04 18.03 -12.85
N GLY A 50 14.26 17.71 -13.25
CA GLY A 50 14.76 16.33 -13.28
C GLY A 50 14.72 15.65 -11.91
N ILE A 51 15.13 16.34 -10.85
CA ILE A 51 15.04 15.85 -9.46
C ILE A 51 13.58 15.65 -9.06
N GLY A 52 12.69 16.59 -9.39
CA GLY A 52 11.26 16.50 -9.12
C GLY A 52 10.61 15.26 -9.73
N PHE A 53 10.94 14.95 -10.98
CA PHE A 53 10.50 13.72 -11.63
C PHE A 53 11.05 12.46 -10.95
N GLY A 54 12.33 12.48 -10.51
CA GLY A 54 12.93 11.35 -9.79
C GLY A 54 12.33 11.10 -8.41
N LEU A 55 11.92 12.15 -7.69
CA LEU A 55 11.33 12.07 -6.34
C LEU A 55 9.82 11.89 -6.33
N GLN A 56 9.16 12.04 -7.47
CA GLN A 56 7.69 12.08 -7.58
C GLN A 56 7.02 10.88 -6.88
N GLU A 57 7.50 9.66 -7.13
CA GLU A 57 6.88 8.45 -6.57
C GLU A 57 7.11 8.32 -5.05
N ILE A 58 8.24 8.80 -4.54
CA ILE A 58 8.53 8.78 -3.09
C ILE A 58 7.56 9.72 -2.37
N VAL A 59 7.42 10.95 -2.89
CA VAL A 59 6.49 11.94 -2.32
C VAL A 59 5.05 11.45 -2.42
N LYS A 60 4.66 10.88 -3.57
CA LYS A 60 3.32 10.31 -3.76
C LYS A 60 3.01 9.23 -2.71
N ASN A 61 3.90 8.26 -2.51
CA ASN A 61 3.71 7.21 -1.51
C ASN A 61 3.67 7.74 -0.07
N PHE A 62 4.48 8.75 0.24
CA PHE A 62 4.47 9.40 1.55
C PHE A 62 3.12 10.09 1.83
N ILE A 63 2.65 10.91 0.90
CA ILE A 63 1.36 11.60 1.02
C ILE A 63 0.22 10.58 1.08
N SER A 64 0.23 9.55 0.24
CA SER A 64 -0.75 8.46 0.31
C SER A 64 -0.72 7.74 1.67
N GLY A 65 0.46 7.55 2.26
CA GLY A 65 0.57 7.01 3.62
C GLY A 65 -0.11 7.88 4.68
N LEU A 66 0.05 9.21 4.61
CA LEU A 66 -0.65 10.13 5.50
C LEU A 66 -2.18 10.06 5.31
N ILE A 67 -2.64 10.04 4.06
CA ILE A 67 -4.07 9.91 3.72
C ILE A 67 -4.66 8.62 4.30
N LEU A 68 -3.96 7.49 4.15
CA LEU A 68 -4.38 6.22 4.75
C LEU A 68 -4.54 6.30 6.27
N LEU A 69 -3.67 7.06 6.96
CA LEU A 69 -3.74 7.22 8.42
C LEU A 69 -4.88 8.15 8.86
N THR A 70 -5.16 9.22 8.10
CA THR A 70 -6.16 10.23 8.44
C THR A 70 -7.57 9.82 8.04
N GLU A 71 -7.75 9.36 6.80
CA GLU A 71 -9.07 9.00 6.25
C GLU A 71 -9.46 7.56 6.54
N ARG A 72 -8.47 6.69 6.78
CA ARG A 72 -8.64 5.27 7.10
C ARG A 72 -9.58 4.50 6.14
N PRO A 73 -9.40 4.60 4.81
CA PRO A 73 -10.12 3.76 3.84
C PRO A 73 -9.69 2.28 3.89
N VAL A 74 -8.58 2.01 4.57
CA VAL A 74 -8.07 0.68 4.90
C VAL A 74 -7.42 0.77 6.28
N LYS A 75 -7.68 -0.20 7.16
CA LYS A 75 -7.13 -0.26 8.51
C LYS A 75 -6.32 -1.53 8.70
N VAL A 76 -5.41 -1.50 9.69
CA VAL A 76 -4.74 -2.71 10.14
C VAL A 76 -5.78 -3.70 10.68
N GLY A 77 -5.74 -4.93 10.20
CA GLY A 77 -6.72 -5.97 10.47
C GLY A 77 -7.81 -6.10 9.40
N ASP A 78 -7.91 -5.17 8.44
CA ASP A 78 -8.87 -5.31 7.35
C ASP A 78 -8.45 -6.40 6.36
N MET A 79 -9.43 -7.15 5.85
CA MET A 79 -9.24 -8.04 4.71
C MET A 79 -9.51 -7.25 3.43
N ILE A 80 -8.47 -7.07 2.62
CA ILE A 80 -8.55 -6.28 1.39
C ILE A 80 -8.15 -7.08 0.17
N GLY A 81 -8.78 -6.75 -0.96
CA GLY A 81 -8.42 -7.23 -2.30
C GLY A 81 -7.88 -6.11 -3.15
N ILE A 82 -6.67 -6.29 -3.70
CA ILE A 82 -6.05 -5.37 -4.66
C ILE A 82 -5.33 -6.17 -5.76
N GLY A 83 -5.52 -5.77 -7.03
CA GLY A 83 -4.84 -6.40 -8.15
C GLY A 83 -5.15 -7.90 -8.35
N GLY A 84 -6.35 -8.34 -7.94
CA GLY A 84 -6.78 -9.74 -8.05
C GLY A 84 -6.27 -10.66 -6.93
N VAL A 85 -5.63 -10.10 -5.90
CA VAL A 85 -5.12 -10.84 -4.75
C VAL A 85 -5.78 -10.32 -3.47
N GLU A 86 -6.17 -11.23 -2.57
CA GLU A 86 -6.78 -10.91 -1.27
C GLU A 86 -5.85 -11.25 -0.10
N GLY A 87 -5.89 -10.43 0.94
CA GLY A 87 -5.13 -10.66 2.17
C GLY A 87 -5.43 -9.67 3.28
N ASP A 88 -4.86 -9.93 4.45
CA ASP A 88 -5.07 -9.14 5.66
C ASP A 88 -4.01 -8.05 5.82
N VAL A 89 -4.44 -6.82 6.09
CA VAL A 89 -3.52 -5.71 6.35
C VAL A 89 -2.83 -5.90 7.69
N ARG A 90 -1.52 -6.13 7.69
CA ARG A 90 -0.73 -6.32 8.93
C ARG A 90 -0.17 -5.02 9.46
N ARG A 91 0.32 -4.16 8.56
CA ARG A 91 0.99 -2.93 8.95
C ARG A 91 0.94 -1.91 7.84
N ILE A 92 0.65 -0.66 8.19
CA ILE A 92 0.78 0.48 7.29
C ILE A 92 2.06 1.23 7.68
N ASN A 93 3.06 1.22 6.80
CA ASN A 93 4.27 2.03 6.97
C ASN A 93 4.14 3.34 6.18
N VAL A 94 5.13 4.23 6.35
CA VAL A 94 5.15 5.57 5.73
C VAL A 94 5.01 5.55 4.20
N ARG A 95 5.59 4.56 3.51
CA ARG A 95 5.60 4.48 2.04
C ARG A 95 4.91 3.24 1.44
N ALA A 96 4.65 2.24 2.27
CA ALA A 96 4.10 0.97 1.82
C ALA A 96 3.31 0.29 2.94
N THR A 97 2.35 -0.52 2.54
CA THR A 97 1.52 -1.34 3.41
C THR A 97 1.88 -2.81 3.23
N GLU A 98 1.97 -3.53 4.33
CA GLU A 98 2.23 -4.98 4.38
C GLU A 98 0.91 -5.72 4.48
N ILE A 99 0.63 -6.55 3.49
CA ILE A 99 -0.56 -7.38 3.40
C ILE A 99 -0.13 -8.85 3.51
N GLN A 100 -0.75 -9.59 4.42
CA GLN A 100 -0.52 -11.02 4.60
C GLN A 100 -1.48 -11.80 3.73
N LEU A 101 -0.92 -12.61 2.83
CA LEU A 101 -1.66 -13.51 1.97
C LEU A 101 -2.08 -14.78 2.71
N SER A 102 -3.00 -15.54 2.11
CA SER A 102 -3.52 -16.81 2.66
C SER A 102 -2.44 -17.87 2.87
N ASP A 103 -1.38 -17.86 2.06
CA ASP A 103 -0.21 -18.74 2.16
C ASP A 103 0.82 -18.28 3.23
N ARG A 104 0.49 -17.23 4.00
CA ARG A 104 1.37 -16.58 4.98
C ARG A 104 2.59 -15.89 4.37
N SER A 105 2.61 -15.61 3.07
CA SER A 105 3.58 -14.68 2.47
C SER A 105 3.13 -13.21 2.60
N THR A 106 4.09 -12.30 2.71
CA THR A 106 3.81 -10.86 2.90
C THR A 106 3.99 -10.12 1.58
N MET A 107 2.91 -9.53 1.07
CA MET A 107 2.93 -8.61 -0.05
C MET A 107 3.18 -7.18 0.44
N ILE A 108 4.17 -6.51 -0.15
CA ILE A 108 4.47 -5.10 0.14
C ILE A 108 3.87 -4.24 -0.97
N VAL A 109 2.82 -3.49 -0.64
CA VAL A 109 2.09 -2.65 -1.59
C VAL A 109 2.44 -1.18 -1.36
N PRO A 110 2.90 -0.44 -2.39
CA PRO A 110 3.08 1.00 -2.29
C PRO A 110 1.79 1.70 -1.87
N ASN A 111 1.85 2.64 -0.93
CA ASN A 111 0.66 3.33 -0.43
C ASN A 111 -0.08 4.08 -1.55
N SER A 112 0.66 4.54 -2.56
CA SER A 112 0.08 5.20 -3.74
C SER A 112 -0.88 4.29 -4.50
N GLN A 113 -0.65 2.98 -4.54
CA GLN A 113 -1.53 2.02 -5.20
C GLN A 113 -2.86 1.87 -4.43
N LEU A 114 -2.82 1.80 -3.10
CA LEU A 114 -4.02 1.69 -2.26
C LEU A 114 -4.97 2.90 -2.40
N ILE A 115 -4.42 4.08 -2.70
CA ILE A 115 -5.22 5.31 -2.90
C ILE A 115 -5.65 5.49 -4.35
N SER A 116 -4.82 5.08 -5.32
CA SER A 116 -5.05 5.35 -6.74
C SER A 116 -5.81 4.25 -7.48
N GLN A 117 -5.84 3.03 -6.95
CA GLN A 117 -6.50 1.88 -7.58
C GLN A 117 -7.77 1.49 -6.82
N ASN A 118 -8.62 0.71 -7.50
CA ASN A 118 -9.79 0.12 -6.86
C ASN A 118 -9.33 -0.94 -5.84
N VAL A 119 -9.68 -0.72 -4.57
CA VAL A 119 -9.45 -1.65 -3.47
C VAL A 119 -10.80 -2.15 -2.97
N ARG A 120 -10.97 -3.47 -2.93
CA ARG A 120 -12.12 -4.09 -2.26
C ARG A 120 -11.78 -4.24 -0.79
N ASN A 121 -12.46 -3.52 0.10
CA ASN A 121 -12.34 -3.75 1.53
C ASN A 121 -13.51 -4.61 2.00
N ALA A 122 -13.24 -5.87 2.34
CA ALA A 122 -14.27 -6.83 2.73
C ALA A 122 -14.80 -6.60 4.15
N THR A 123 -14.03 -5.91 5.01
CA THR A 123 -14.32 -5.79 6.46
C THR A 123 -14.64 -4.36 6.91
N MET A 124 -14.64 -3.37 6.00
CA MET A 124 -14.81 -1.95 6.33
C MET A 124 -16.09 -1.64 7.12
N GLY A 125 -17.22 -2.23 6.70
CA GLY A 125 -18.54 -1.97 7.30
C GLY A 125 -18.94 -3.00 8.34
N ASN A 126 -18.75 -4.28 8.02
CA ASN A 126 -19.02 -5.40 8.92
C ASN A 126 -18.12 -6.58 8.52
N ALA A 127 -17.65 -7.36 9.49
CA ALA A 127 -16.79 -8.53 9.23
C ALA A 127 -17.59 -9.77 8.76
N GLN A 128 -18.80 -9.57 8.23
CA GLN A 128 -19.66 -10.63 7.73
C GLN A 128 -19.19 -11.06 6.34
N GLY A 129 -18.75 -12.32 6.21
CA GLY A 129 -18.38 -12.92 4.94
C GLY A 129 -19.46 -13.91 4.46
N VAL A 130 -19.68 -13.96 3.15
CA VAL A 130 -20.46 -15.02 2.52
C VAL A 130 -19.49 -16.02 1.90
N VAL A 131 -19.62 -17.30 2.26
CA VAL A 131 -18.84 -18.39 1.68
C VAL A 131 -19.75 -19.17 0.75
N THR A 132 -19.43 -19.18 -0.55
CA THR A 132 -20.17 -19.94 -1.55
C THR A 132 -19.52 -21.31 -1.73
N ILE A 133 -20.26 -22.38 -1.42
CA ILE A 133 -19.83 -23.76 -1.63
C ILE A 133 -20.58 -24.33 -2.84
N ALA A 134 -19.86 -24.64 -3.91
CA ALA A 134 -20.43 -25.30 -5.08
C ALA A 134 -20.45 -26.82 -4.86
N LEU A 135 -21.64 -27.39 -4.74
CA LEU A 135 -21.85 -28.83 -4.59
C LEU A 135 -22.49 -29.39 -5.86
N THR A 136 -21.95 -30.48 -6.39
CA THR A 136 -22.47 -31.16 -7.58
C THR A 136 -23.11 -32.48 -7.18
N PHE A 137 -24.36 -32.67 -7.60
CA PHE A 137 -25.14 -33.88 -7.29
C PHE A 137 -25.59 -34.59 -8.58
N PRO A 138 -25.74 -35.94 -8.56
CA PRO A 138 -26.37 -36.68 -9.64
C PRO A 138 -27.82 -36.24 -9.87
N THR A 139 -28.29 -36.29 -11.12
CA THR A 139 -29.66 -35.92 -11.52
C THR A 139 -30.75 -36.84 -10.97
N SER A 140 -30.37 -37.98 -10.38
CA SER A 140 -31.27 -38.93 -9.74
C SER A 140 -31.67 -38.55 -8.31
N ILE A 141 -31.06 -37.50 -7.74
CA ILE A 141 -31.34 -37.04 -6.38
C ILE A 141 -32.38 -35.93 -6.42
N ASP A 142 -33.33 -35.97 -5.48
CA ASP A 142 -34.33 -34.91 -5.29
C ASP A 142 -33.66 -33.61 -4.80
N PRO A 143 -33.70 -32.51 -5.58
CA PRO A 143 -33.13 -31.23 -5.19
C PRO A 143 -33.73 -30.65 -3.90
N GLU A 144 -35.02 -30.85 -3.66
CA GLU A 144 -35.69 -30.33 -2.46
C GLU A 144 -35.22 -31.05 -1.20
N GLN A 145 -35.01 -32.36 -1.30
CA GLN A 145 -34.48 -33.15 -0.19
C GLN A 145 -33.05 -32.71 0.16
N VAL A 146 -32.19 -32.49 -0.83
CA VAL A 146 -30.82 -31.98 -0.62
C VAL A 146 -30.84 -30.58 0.01
N ARG A 147 -31.66 -29.67 -0.52
CA ARG A 147 -31.82 -28.32 0.02
C ARG A 147 -32.21 -28.34 1.50
N ASN A 148 -33.20 -29.15 1.88
CA ASN A 148 -33.66 -29.24 3.26
C ASN A 148 -32.58 -29.81 4.20
N ILE A 149 -31.80 -30.79 3.75
CA ILE A 149 -30.66 -31.32 4.52
C ILE A 149 -29.57 -30.25 4.71
N LEU A 150 -29.23 -29.51 3.66
CA LEU A 150 -28.22 -28.45 3.75
C LEU A 150 -28.68 -27.31 4.67
N LEU A 151 -29.93 -26.86 4.55
CA LEU A 151 -30.48 -25.80 5.40
C LEU A 151 -30.59 -26.24 6.87
N SER A 152 -30.99 -27.48 7.14
CA SER A 152 -31.03 -28.00 8.51
C SER A 152 -29.63 -28.09 9.12
N ALA A 153 -28.63 -28.53 8.34
CA ALA A 153 -27.24 -28.52 8.76
C ALA A 153 -26.73 -27.09 9.04
N TYR A 154 -27.06 -26.11 8.19
CA TYR A 154 -26.65 -24.72 8.42
C TYR A 154 -27.26 -24.12 9.69
N ASN A 155 -28.52 -24.41 9.98
CA ASN A 155 -29.21 -23.93 11.18
C ASN A 155 -28.70 -24.57 12.49
N GLU A 156 -28.00 -25.71 12.41
CA GLU A 156 -27.42 -26.39 13.57
C GLU A 156 -26.13 -25.70 14.07
N TYR A 157 -25.45 -24.93 13.22
CA TYR A 157 -24.22 -24.23 13.58
C TYR A 157 -24.48 -22.78 14.01
N GLU A 158 -24.32 -22.52 15.31
CA GLU A 158 -24.55 -21.22 15.97
C GLU A 158 -23.68 -20.06 15.41
N THR A 159 -22.57 -20.38 14.74
CA THR A 159 -21.67 -19.40 14.12
C THR A 159 -22.17 -18.85 12.78
N ILE A 160 -23.18 -19.48 12.18
CA ILE A 160 -23.79 -19.01 10.92
C ILE A 160 -24.85 -17.97 11.24
N LEU A 161 -24.74 -16.82 10.59
CA LEU A 161 -25.65 -15.71 10.82
C LEU A 161 -26.98 -15.96 10.11
N GLU A 162 -28.08 -15.60 10.78
CA GLU A 162 -29.42 -15.62 10.16
C GLU A 162 -29.57 -14.55 9.07
N THR A 163 -28.73 -13.50 9.10
CA THR A 163 -28.74 -12.39 8.13
C THR A 163 -27.34 -12.06 7.63
N PRO A 164 -27.09 -12.11 6.30
CA PRO A 164 -27.98 -12.63 5.26
C PRO A 164 -28.24 -14.13 5.44
N ALA A 165 -29.46 -14.57 5.12
CA ALA A 165 -29.84 -15.98 5.28
C ALA A 165 -29.01 -16.91 4.36
N PRO A 166 -28.68 -18.13 4.82
CA PRO A 166 -28.01 -19.15 4.01
C PRO A 166 -28.87 -19.65 2.83
#